data_AF-A0A7Y6E331-F1
#
_entry.id   AF-A0A7Y6E331-F1
#
_cell.length_a   1.000
_cell.length_b   1.000
_cell.length_c   1.000
_cell.angle_alpha   90.00
_cell.angle_beta   90.00
_cell.angle_gamma   90.00
#
_symmetry.space_group_name_H-M   'P 1'
#
loop_
_entity.id
_entity.type
_entity.pdbx_description
1 polymer ?
#
loop_
_entity_poly.entity_id
_entity_poly.type
_entity_poly.pdbx_seq_one_letter_code
_entity_poly.pdbx_strand_id
1 'polypeptide(L)'
;VGLAAVAAGTSDIRLLTYAAVLPYRNPFLLAKAVATLDVVSEGRVILGVAAGYMEAEFRALGVDFAQRNALFDECLAVLKQAWTGEPVHYRGKAFEADGNVALPVPEQRPHPPVWIGGNGPGTRRRVVAHAQGWMSMPNPRTRTWREHTSPPLENVADLRVLLDELHQAADLAGRKEPIDVVHSLRDAPKDRAELVDHLLALRAAGVTWVTVNGAGRTPEEAADRIRAFGAEVIAPVHAA
;
A
#
# COMPACT_ATOMS: atom_id res chain seq x y z
N VAL A 1 0.23 -14.12 8.06
CA VAL A 1 0.27 -14.57 9.48
C VAL A 1 -0.13 -13.45 10.42
N GLY A 2 0.67 -12.39 10.62
CA GLY A 2 0.33 -11.30 11.55
C GLY A 2 -1.05 -10.68 11.31
N LEU A 3 -1.38 -10.30 10.08
CA LEU A 3 -2.71 -9.75 9.75
C LEU A 3 -3.86 -10.74 10.00
N ALA A 4 -3.64 -12.05 9.86
CA ALA A 4 -4.68 -13.04 10.15
C ALA A 4 -4.96 -13.16 11.65
N ALA A 5 -3.92 -13.04 12.49
CA ALA A 5 -4.09 -12.98 13.93
C ALA A 5 -4.85 -11.71 14.36
N VAL A 6 -4.53 -10.57 13.75
CA VAL A 6 -5.28 -9.31 13.99
C VAL A 6 -6.72 -9.43 13.50
N ALA A 7 -6.97 -10.03 12.33
CA ALA A 7 -8.31 -10.24 11.79
C ALA A 7 -9.19 -11.01 12.77
N ALA A 8 -8.67 -12.09 13.36
CA ALA A 8 -9.39 -12.91 14.33
C ALA A 8 -9.71 -12.20 15.65
N GLY A 9 -8.94 -11.16 16.01
CA GLY A 9 -9.11 -10.40 17.25
C GLY A 9 -9.83 -9.06 17.09
N THR A 10 -10.31 -8.71 15.90
CA THR A 10 -10.89 -7.38 15.60
C THR A 10 -12.07 -7.47 14.65
N SER A 11 -13.04 -6.56 14.80
CA SER A 11 -14.25 -6.48 13.96
C SER A 11 -14.18 -5.40 12.88
N ASP A 12 -13.56 -4.25 13.16
CA ASP A 12 -13.78 -3.05 12.33
C ASP A 12 -12.52 -2.51 11.66
N ILE A 13 -11.34 -2.71 12.28
CA ILE A 13 -10.10 -2.11 11.77
C ILE A 13 -9.70 -2.70 10.42
N ARG A 14 -9.34 -1.84 9.47
CA ARG A 14 -8.80 -2.25 8.15
C ARG A 14 -7.43 -2.91 8.30
N LEU A 15 -7.13 -3.86 7.42
CA LEU A 15 -5.92 -4.67 7.44
C LEU A 15 -5.07 -4.40 6.20
N LEU A 16 -4.00 -3.61 6.36
CA LEU A 16 -3.12 -3.19 5.27
C LEU A 16 -1.78 -3.93 5.31
N THR A 17 -1.35 -4.49 4.19
CA THR A 17 0.08 -4.82 4.00
C THR A 17 0.85 -3.57 3.62
N TYR A 18 1.87 -3.16 4.37
CA TYR A 18 2.61 -1.91 4.13
C TYR A 18 4.13 -2.15 4.00
N ALA A 19 4.64 -2.81 2.96
CA ALA A 19 3.97 -3.34 1.77
C ALA A 19 4.36 -4.80 1.49
N ALA A 20 3.49 -5.56 0.80
CA ALA A 20 3.87 -6.84 0.22
C ALA A 20 4.70 -6.60 -1.05
N VAL A 21 5.95 -7.06 -1.07
CA VAL A 21 6.81 -6.95 -2.26
C VAL A 21 6.41 -8.03 -3.27
N LEU A 22 5.76 -7.65 -4.37
CA LEU A 22 5.23 -8.62 -5.34
C LEU A 22 6.31 -9.51 -5.96
N PRO A 23 7.48 -8.98 -6.38
CA PRO A 23 8.52 -9.82 -6.97
C PRO A 23 9.09 -10.89 -6.03
N TYR A 24 8.81 -10.85 -4.72
CA TYR A 24 9.23 -11.87 -3.77
C TYR A 24 8.29 -13.08 -3.72
N ARG A 25 7.17 -13.05 -4.44
CA ARG A 25 6.03 -13.94 -4.20
C ARG A 25 5.59 -14.60 -5.49
N ASN A 26 5.16 -15.85 -5.39
CA ASN A 26 4.29 -16.44 -6.40
C ASN A 26 2.89 -15.77 -6.31
N PRO A 27 2.36 -15.21 -7.40
CA PRO A 27 1.11 -14.44 -7.36
C PRO A 27 -0.11 -15.31 -7.07
N PHE A 28 -0.13 -16.59 -7.42
CA PHE A 28 -1.25 -17.49 -7.09
C PHE A 28 -1.31 -17.80 -5.60
N LEU A 29 -0.15 -18.01 -4.96
CA LEU A 29 -0.07 -18.19 -3.51
C LEU A 29 -0.48 -16.90 -2.77
N LEU A 30 -0.04 -15.74 -3.28
CA LEU A 30 -0.45 -14.46 -2.71
C LEU A 30 -1.95 -14.21 -2.90
N ALA A 31 -2.51 -14.50 -4.08
CA ALA A 31 -3.94 -14.36 -4.36
C ALA A 31 -4.77 -15.17 -3.37
N LYS A 32 -4.41 -16.45 -3.16
CA LYS A 32 -5.05 -17.34 -2.19
C LYS A 32 -4.97 -16.79 -0.77
N ALA A 33 -3.79 -16.34 -0.34
CA ALA A 33 -3.59 -15.82 1.01
C ALA A 33 -4.40 -14.54 1.26
N VAL A 34 -4.44 -13.62 0.28
CA VAL A 34 -5.18 -12.36 0.37
C VAL A 34 -6.68 -12.61 0.35
N ALA A 35 -7.19 -13.45 -0.55
CA ALA A 35 -8.61 -13.79 -0.61
C ALA A 35 -9.07 -14.49 0.67
N THR A 36 -8.27 -15.40 1.21
CA THR A 36 -8.58 -16.06 2.48
C THR A 36 -8.62 -15.06 3.64
N LEU A 37 -7.64 -14.15 3.71
CA LEU A 37 -7.63 -13.11 4.73
C LEU A 37 -8.83 -12.18 4.58
N ASP A 38 -9.21 -11.85 3.35
CA ASP A 38 -10.34 -10.97 3.06
C ASP A 38 -11.65 -11.60 3.55
N VAL A 39 -11.89 -12.87 3.23
CA VAL A 39 -13.05 -13.63 3.73
C VAL A 39 -13.05 -13.73 5.25
N VAL A 40 -11.93 -14.13 5.87
CA VAL A 40 -11.83 -14.26 7.34
C VAL A 40 -11.99 -12.92 8.05
N SER A 41 -11.62 -11.83 7.40
CA SER A 41 -11.76 -10.48 7.94
C SER A 41 -13.08 -9.79 7.57
N GLU A 42 -13.99 -10.47 6.87
CA GLU A 42 -15.25 -9.90 6.39
C GLU A 42 -15.03 -8.63 5.53
N GLY A 43 -14.05 -8.69 4.62
CA GLY A 43 -13.81 -7.65 3.64
C GLY A 43 -13.00 -6.44 4.14
N ARG A 44 -12.11 -6.63 5.12
CA ARG A 44 -11.30 -5.53 5.70
C ARG A 44 -9.92 -5.36 5.08
N VAL A 45 -9.54 -6.19 4.12
CA VAL A 45 -8.17 -6.18 3.58
C VAL A 45 -7.95 -5.02 2.61
N ILE A 46 -6.80 -4.38 2.72
CA ILE A 46 -6.21 -3.52 1.70
C ILE A 46 -4.86 -4.14 1.33
N LEU A 47 -4.68 -4.51 0.07
CA LEU A 47 -3.42 -5.07 -0.39
C LEU A 47 -2.48 -3.94 -0.82
N GLY A 48 -1.67 -3.46 0.13
CA GLY A 48 -0.56 -2.56 -0.19
C GLY A 48 0.64 -3.33 -0.74
N VAL A 49 1.08 -2.97 -1.95
CA VAL A 49 2.13 -3.66 -2.70
C VAL A 49 3.29 -2.74 -3.08
N ALA A 50 4.48 -3.30 -3.29
CA ALA A 50 5.64 -2.56 -3.80
C ALA A 50 6.52 -3.43 -4.71
N ALA A 51 7.35 -2.78 -5.52
CA ALA A 51 8.32 -3.48 -6.36
C ALA A 51 9.54 -4.00 -5.59
N GLY A 52 9.77 -3.53 -4.36
CA GLY A 52 10.96 -3.85 -3.58
C GLY A 52 12.21 -3.10 -4.08
N TYR A 53 13.20 -2.99 -3.20
CA TYR A 53 14.37 -2.17 -3.48
C TYR A 53 15.71 -2.76 -3.01
N MET A 54 15.67 -3.77 -2.16
CA MET A 54 16.86 -4.29 -1.50
C MET A 54 17.43 -5.46 -2.32
N GLU A 55 18.43 -5.20 -3.17
CA GLU A 55 18.99 -6.22 -4.06
C GLU A 55 19.48 -7.48 -3.32
N ALA A 56 20.00 -7.33 -2.10
CA ALA A 56 20.41 -8.46 -1.27
C ALA A 56 19.25 -9.42 -0.92
N GLU A 57 18.04 -8.89 -0.68
CA GLU A 57 16.85 -9.70 -0.43
C GLU A 57 16.41 -10.43 -1.71
N PHE A 58 16.47 -9.75 -2.85
CA PHE A 58 16.22 -10.37 -4.15
C PHE A 58 17.15 -11.56 -4.40
N ARG A 59 18.45 -11.37 -4.16
CA ARG A 59 19.46 -12.43 -4.27
C ARG A 59 19.17 -13.60 -3.33
N ALA A 60 18.78 -13.32 -2.08
CA ALA A 60 18.44 -14.36 -1.11
C ALA A 60 17.21 -15.18 -1.54
N LEU A 61 16.29 -14.58 -2.30
CA LEU A 61 15.09 -15.23 -2.83
C LEU A 61 15.29 -15.85 -4.22
N GLY A 62 16.48 -15.71 -4.81
CA GLY A 62 16.78 -16.22 -6.15
C GLY A 62 16.07 -15.46 -7.28
N VAL A 63 15.70 -14.20 -7.06
CA VAL A 63 15.00 -13.36 -8.04
C VAL A 63 15.96 -12.31 -8.59
N ASP A 64 16.00 -12.15 -9.92
CA ASP A 64 16.79 -11.10 -10.55
C ASP A 64 16.20 -9.71 -10.25
N PHE A 65 16.97 -8.86 -9.57
CA PHE A 65 16.58 -7.50 -9.23
C PHE A 65 16.26 -6.63 -10.45
N ALA A 66 16.89 -6.89 -11.60
CA ALA A 66 16.61 -6.17 -12.84
C ALA A 66 15.19 -6.44 -13.35
N GLN A 67 14.63 -7.62 -13.04
CA GLN A 67 13.30 -8.04 -13.49
C GLN A 67 12.16 -7.55 -12.60
N ARG A 68 12.46 -6.97 -11.43
CA ARG A 68 11.46 -6.62 -10.40
C ARG A 68 10.24 -5.84 -10.90
N ASN A 69 10.43 -4.93 -11.85
CA ASN A 69 9.33 -4.13 -12.40
C ASN A 69 8.43 -4.97 -13.31
N ALA A 70 9.01 -5.80 -14.18
CA ALA A 70 8.25 -6.69 -15.05
C ALA A 70 7.51 -7.75 -14.22
N LEU A 71 8.17 -8.32 -13.21
CA LEU A 71 7.57 -9.26 -12.27
C LEU A 71 6.44 -8.62 -11.47
N PHE A 72 6.58 -7.36 -11.05
CA PHE A 72 5.52 -6.63 -10.38
C PHE A 72 4.27 -6.53 -11.26
N ASP A 73 4.44 -6.12 -12.53
CA ASP A 73 3.33 -5.96 -13.47
C ASP A 73 2.64 -7.29 -13.77
N GLU A 74 3.43 -8.34 -13.99
CA GLU A 74 2.95 -9.71 -14.20
C GLU A 74 2.18 -10.24 -12.97
N CYS A 75 2.74 -10.08 -11.77
CA CYS A 75 2.07 -10.48 -10.53
C CYS A 75 0.74 -9.74 -10.33
N LEU A 76 0.70 -8.43 -10.57
CA LEU A 76 -0.52 -7.63 -10.41
C LEU A 76 -1.63 -8.09 -11.36
N ALA A 77 -1.30 -8.42 -12.61
CA ALA A 77 -2.24 -8.96 -13.57
C ALA A 77 -2.80 -10.32 -13.11
N VAL A 78 -1.91 -11.23 -12.68
CA VAL A 78 -2.31 -12.57 -12.21
C VAL A 78 -3.18 -12.50 -10.96
N LEU A 79 -2.86 -11.64 -9.99
CA LEU A 79 -3.67 -11.46 -8.78
C LEU A 79 -5.13 -11.13 -9.11
N LYS A 80 -5.34 -10.17 -10.01
CA LYS A 80 -6.68 -9.74 -10.41
C LYS A 80 -7.45 -10.83 -11.16
N GLN A 81 -6.78 -11.58 -12.03
CA GLN A 81 -7.40 -12.73 -12.71
C GLN A 81 -7.77 -13.84 -11.72
N ALA A 82 -6.88 -14.16 -10.77
CA ALA A 82 -7.14 -15.19 -9.77
C ALA A 82 -8.34 -14.88 -8.86
N TRP A 83 -8.68 -13.60 -8.68
CA TRP A 83 -9.81 -13.20 -7.83
C TRP A 83 -11.16 -13.13 -8.54
N THR A 84 -11.23 -13.36 -9.86
CA THR A 84 -12.52 -13.36 -10.58
C THR A 84 -13.39 -14.56 -10.22
N GLY A 85 -12.78 -15.66 -9.76
CA GLY A 85 -13.45 -16.95 -9.56
C GLY A 85 -13.57 -17.79 -10.83
N GLU A 86 -13.11 -17.26 -11.97
CA GLU A 86 -13.07 -17.96 -13.25
C GLU A 86 -11.77 -18.76 -13.42
N PRO A 87 -11.73 -19.75 -14.34
CA PRO A 87 -10.49 -20.42 -14.72
C PRO A 87 -9.44 -19.42 -15.22
N VAL A 88 -8.26 -19.42 -14.59
CA VAL A 88 -7.16 -18.55 -15.01
C VAL A 88 -6.40 -19.22 -16.15
N HIS A 89 -6.39 -18.56 -17.32
CA HIS A 89 -5.50 -18.92 -18.42
C HIS A 89 -4.51 -17.77 -18.61
N TYR A 90 -3.26 -17.98 -18.18
CA TYR A 90 -2.22 -16.98 -18.21
C TYR A 90 -0.91 -17.58 -18.71
N ARG A 91 -0.21 -16.86 -19.59
CA ARG A 91 1.11 -17.24 -20.08
C ARG A 91 2.02 -16.01 -20.10
N GLY A 92 2.65 -15.75 -18.96
CA GLY A 92 3.64 -14.69 -18.80
C GLY A 92 5.07 -15.20 -18.94
N LYS A 93 6.03 -14.38 -18.53
CA LYS A 93 7.46 -14.75 -18.60
C LYS A 93 7.88 -15.57 -17.38
N ALA A 94 7.25 -15.31 -16.23
CA ALA A 94 7.61 -15.92 -14.95
C ALA A 94 6.53 -16.88 -14.43
N PHE A 95 5.27 -16.66 -14.81
CA PHE A 95 4.15 -17.46 -14.33
C PHE A 95 3.25 -17.89 -15.48
N GLU A 96 2.75 -19.12 -15.37
CA GLU A 96 1.73 -19.65 -16.26
C GLU A 96 0.64 -20.38 -15.47
N ALA A 97 -0.54 -20.44 -16.08
CA ALA A 97 -1.74 -21.07 -15.57
C ALA A 97 -2.57 -21.55 -16.75
N ASP A 98 -3.14 -22.75 -16.63
CA ASP A 98 -3.96 -23.36 -17.67
C ASP A 98 -5.27 -23.91 -17.08
N GLY A 99 -6.16 -22.98 -16.72
CA GLY A 99 -7.52 -23.29 -16.28
C GLY A 99 -7.67 -23.54 -14.78
N ASN A 100 -6.67 -23.21 -13.95
CA ASN A 100 -6.84 -23.34 -12.51
C ASN A 100 -7.80 -22.28 -11.96
N VAL A 101 -8.73 -22.71 -11.10
CA VAL A 101 -9.63 -21.82 -10.37
C VAL A 101 -9.06 -21.59 -8.96
N ALA A 102 -8.90 -20.33 -8.58
CA ALA A 102 -8.42 -19.95 -7.25
C ALA A 102 -9.60 -19.65 -6.31
N LEU A 103 -9.93 -20.61 -5.44
CA LEU A 103 -10.89 -20.42 -4.35
C LEU A 103 -10.18 -20.30 -3.00
N PRO A 104 -10.74 -19.61 -1.99
CA PRO A 104 -11.94 -18.78 -2.08
C PRO A 104 -11.66 -17.54 -2.95
N VAL A 105 -12.71 -16.96 -3.52
CA VAL A 105 -12.65 -15.58 -4.03
C VAL A 105 -12.71 -14.60 -2.85
N PRO A 106 -12.20 -13.37 -2.99
CA PRO A 106 -12.34 -12.36 -1.95
C PRO A 106 -13.80 -12.04 -1.62
N GLU A 107 -14.04 -11.50 -0.43
CA GLU A 107 -15.35 -10.99 0.01
C GLU A 107 -15.66 -9.66 -0.70
N GLN A 108 -14.67 -8.77 -0.75
CA GLN A 108 -14.78 -7.47 -1.42
C GLN A 108 -14.90 -7.64 -2.94
N ARG A 109 -15.81 -6.85 -3.55
CA ARG A 109 -16.03 -6.79 -5.00
C ARG A 109 -15.54 -5.45 -5.58
N PRO A 110 -14.88 -5.44 -6.75
CA PRO A 110 -14.49 -6.61 -7.55
C PRO A 110 -13.36 -7.43 -6.93
N HIS A 111 -12.54 -6.83 -6.08
CA HIS A 111 -11.47 -7.45 -5.29
C HIS A 111 -11.05 -6.50 -4.15
N PRO A 112 -10.21 -6.92 -3.19
CA PRO A 112 -9.68 -6.02 -2.17
C PRO A 112 -8.95 -4.83 -2.80
N PRO A 113 -9.08 -3.60 -2.27
CA PRO A 113 -8.36 -2.45 -2.79
C PRO A 113 -6.85 -2.70 -2.84
N VAL A 114 -6.24 -2.42 -3.99
CA VAL A 114 -4.79 -2.50 -4.16
C VAL A 114 -4.20 -1.10 -4.04
N TRP A 115 -3.25 -0.92 -3.12
CA TRP A 115 -2.49 0.32 -2.98
C TRP A 115 -1.04 0.08 -3.40
N ILE A 116 -0.44 0.96 -4.20
CA ILE A 116 0.93 0.75 -4.68
C ILE A 116 1.88 1.75 -4.02
N GLY A 117 2.99 1.24 -3.48
CA GLY A 117 3.99 2.03 -2.78
C GLY A 117 5.18 2.49 -3.63
N GLY A 118 5.74 3.63 -3.22
CA GLY A 118 6.93 4.26 -3.80
C GLY A 118 6.60 5.54 -4.56
N ASN A 119 7.60 6.40 -4.78
CA ASN A 119 7.38 7.73 -5.34
C ASN A 119 7.82 7.85 -6.81
N GLY A 120 8.31 6.78 -7.44
CA GLY A 120 8.80 6.85 -8.81
C GLY A 120 7.67 7.12 -9.82
N PRO A 121 7.96 7.74 -10.97
CA PRO A 121 6.97 7.95 -12.03
C PRO A 121 6.32 6.65 -12.51
N GLY A 122 7.08 5.56 -12.57
CA GLY A 122 6.55 4.23 -12.91
C GLY A 122 5.52 3.73 -11.90
N THR A 123 5.70 4.03 -10.61
CA THR A 123 4.71 3.72 -9.57
C THR A 123 3.44 4.52 -9.78
N ARG A 124 3.52 5.85 -9.97
CA ARG A 124 2.35 6.69 -10.21
C ARG A 124 1.57 6.26 -11.46
N ARG A 125 2.26 5.89 -12.54
CA ARG A 125 1.62 5.34 -13.74
C ARG A 125 0.81 4.06 -13.43
N ARG A 126 1.37 3.14 -12.65
CA ARG A 126 0.66 1.93 -12.21
C ARG A 126 -0.52 2.25 -11.30
N VAL A 127 -0.38 3.24 -10.43
CA VAL A 127 -1.50 3.69 -9.56
C VAL A 127 -2.66 4.13 -10.43
N VAL A 128 -2.42 5.05 -11.36
CA VAL A 128 -3.44 5.59 -12.27
C VAL A 128 -4.14 4.46 -13.03
N ALA A 129 -3.38 3.53 -13.60
CA ALA A 129 -3.92 2.49 -14.47
C ALA A 129 -4.57 1.32 -13.72
N HIS A 130 -4.11 0.99 -12.50
CA HIS A 130 -4.39 -0.32 -11.91
C HIS A 130 -4.70 -0.34 -10.42
N ALA A 131 -4.56 0.76 -9.68
CA ALA A 131 -4.66 0.74 -8.22
C ALA A 131 -5.77 1.66 -7.69
N GLN A 132 -6.27 1.32 -6.51
CA GLN A 132 -7.23 2.14 -5.76
C GLN A 132 -6.52 3.17 -4.88
N GLY A 133 -5.21 3.02 -4.64
CA GLY A 133 -4.47 3.98 -3.83
C GLY A 133 -2.97 4.04 -4.09
N TRP A 134 -2.36 5.11 -3.61
CA TRP A 134 -0.94 5.38 -3.63
C TRP A 134 -0.39 5.44 -2.21
N MET A 135 0.66 4.65 -1.94
CA MET A 135 1.40 4.70 -0.69
C MET A 135 2.67 5.53 -0.88
N SER A 136 2.55 6.82 -0.57
CA SER A 136 3.68 7.74 -0.61
C SER A 136 4.65 7.45 0.54
N MET A 137 5.94 7.48 0.24
CA MET A 137 6.99 7.15 1.21
C MET A 137 7.87 8.38 1.44
N PRO A 138 8.16 8.77 2.69
CA PRO A 138 9.17 9.78 2.96
C PRO A 138 10.48 9.42 2.26
N ASN A 139 11.07 10.39 1.56
CA ASN A 139 12.29 10.19 0.81
C ASN A 139 13.20 11.43 0.95
N PRO A 140 14.19 11.40 1.85
CA PRO A 140 15.05 12.55 2.08
C PRO A 140 15.97 12.80 0.88
N ARG A 141 16.27 14.06 0.58
CA ARG A 141 17.16 14.50 -0.52
C ARG A 141 18.59 14.03 -0.34
N THR A 142 18.98 13.78 0.90
CA THR A 142 20.29 13.21 1.25
C THR A 142 20.42 11.76 0.79
N ARG A 143 19.30 11.08 0.50
CA ARG A 143 19.31 9.72 -0.03
C ARG A 143 19.75 9.78 -1.49
N THR A 144 20.91 9.21 -1.78
CA THR A 144 21.52 9.35 -3.09
C THR A 144 20.74 8.57 -4.17
N TRP A 145 20.64 9.14 -5.37
CA TRP A 145 20.00 8.55 -6.56
C TRP A 145 20.52 7.16 -6.96
N ARG A 146 21.69 6.76 -6.44
CA ARG A 146 22.30 5.44 -6.67
C ARG A 146 21.52 4.31 -5.99
N GLU A 147 20.70 4.62 -4.98
CA GLU A 147 19.92 3.63 -4.26
C GLU A 147 18.49 3.54 -4.83
N HIS A 148 17.80 4.67 -5.10
CA HIS A 148 16.45 4.71 -5.69
C HIS A 148 16.24 5.83 -6.71
N THR A 149 15.48 5.56 -7.76
CA THR A 149 15.05 6.53 -8.80
C THR A 149 13.81 7.34 -8.40
N SER A 150 13.49 7.38 -7.10
CA SER A 150 12.29 8.07 -6.60
C SER A 150 12.62 9.53 -6.31
N PRO A 151 11.75 10.49 -6.68
CA PRO A 151 11.90 11.89 -6.31
C PRO A 151 11.89 12.06 -4.79
N PRO A 152 12.54 13.11 -4.27
CA PRO A 152 12.45 13.47 -2.86
C PRO A 152 11.01 13.74 -2.42
N LEU A 153 10.74 13.48 -1.15
CA LEU A 153 9.47 13.76 -0.48
C LEU A 153 9.79 13.97 1.00
N GLU A 154 10.11 15.22 1.37
CA GLU A 154 10.49 15.60 2.74
C GLU A 154 9.41 16.38 3.47
N ASN A 155 8.50 17.01 2.72
CA ASN A 155 7.50 17.91 3.27
C ASN A 155 6.22 17.92 2.42
N VAL A 156 5.20 18.63 2.90
CA VAL A 156 3.88 18.72 2.25
C VAL A 156 3.97 19.39 0.87
N ALA A 157 4.91 20.31 0.66
CA ALA A 157 5.08 20.96 -0.66
C ALA A 157 5.60 19.97 -1.71
N ASP A 158 6.57 19.11 -1.36
CA ASP A 158 7.03 18.03 -2.23
C ASP A 158 5.90 17.06 -2.56
N LEU A 159 5.09 16.71 -1.55
CA LEU A 159 3.94 15.82 -1.74
C LEU A 159 2.90 16.43 -2.69
N ARG A 160 2.60 17.73 -2.57
CA ARG A 160 1.67 18.44 -3.47
C ARG A 160 2.11 18.34 -4.92
N VAL A 161 3.39 18.55 -5.21
CA VAL A 161 3.92 18.40 -6.59
C VAL A 161 3.64 17.00 -7.13
N LEU A 162 3.89 15.96 -6.34
CA LEU A 162 3.66 14.58 -6.80
C LEU A 162 2.17 14.22 -6.91
N LEU A 163 1.31 14.84 -6.09
CA LEU A 163 -0.14 14.68 -6.16
C LEU A 163 -0.72 15.38 -7.38
N ASP A 164 -0.26 16.59 -7.69
CA ASP A 164 -0.68 17.31 -8.89
C ASP A 164 -0.33 16.51 -10.16
N GLU A 165 0.89 15.95 -10.22
CA GLU A 165 1.28 15.05 -11.31
C GLU A 165 0.40 13.79 -11.38
N LEU A 166 0.04 13.20 -10.23
CA LEU A 166 -0.79 12.02 -10.16
C LEU A 166 -2.22 12.31 -10.66
N HIS A 167 -2.82 13.40 -10.20
CA HIS A 167 -4.16 13.82 -10.59
C HIS A 167 -4.21 14.22 -12.05
N GLN A 168 -3.23 14.98 -12.54
CA GLN A 168 -3.13 15.31 -13.97
C GLN A 168 -3.03 14.04 -14.84
N ALA A 169 -2.22 13.06 -14.42
CA ALA A 169 -2.13 11.79 -15.13
C ALA A 169 -3.43 10.98 -15.09
N ALA A 170 -4.16 11.02 -13.97
CA ALA A 170 -5.47 10.38 -13.84
C ALA A 170 -6.53 11.04 -14.75
N ASP A 171 -6.56 12.37 -14.80
CA ASP A 171 -7.44 13.15 -15.66
C ASP A 171 -7.18 12.86 -17.15
N LEU A 172 -5.91 12.86 -17.56
CA LEU A 172 -5.51 12.52 -18.92
C LEU A 172 -5.86 11.07 -19.30
N ALA A 173 -5.84 10.15 -18.34
CA ALA A 173 -6.28 8.77 -18.53
C ALA A 173 -7.81 8.61 -18.50
N GLY A 174 -8.57 9.68 -18.24
CA GLY A 174 -10.03 9.67 -18.16
C GLY A 174 -10.58 8.93 -16.94
N ARG A 175 -9.74 8.66 -15.93
CA ARG A 175 -10.14 7.96 -14.71
C ARG A 175 -11.20 8.76 -13.95
N LYS A 176 -12.21 8.08 -13.40
CA LYS A 176 -13.29 8.72 -12.63
C LYS A 176 -13.27 8.36 -11.15
N GLU A 177 -12.72 7.19 -10.84
CA GLU A 177 -12.59 6.68 -9.49
C GLU A 177 -11.50 7.44 -8.74
N PRO A 178 -11.74 7.84 -7.49
CA PRO A 178 -10.72 8.49 -6.68
C PRO A 178 -9.51 7.58 -6.45
N ILE A 179 -8.41 8.21 -6.06
CA ILE A 179 -7.20 7.51 -5.62
C ILE A 179 -7.03 7.81 -4.13
N ASP A 180 -7.08 6.77 -3.30
CA ASP A 180 -6.66 6.91 -1.90
C ASP A 180 -5.18 7.26 -1.82
N VAL A 181 -4.82 8.17 -0.93
CA VAL A 181 -3.43 8.55 -0.70
C VAL A 181 -3.11 8.29 0.75
N VAL A 182 -2.20 7.35 0.99
CA VAL A 182 -1.65 7.11 2.31
C VAL A 182 -0.25 7.72 2.43
N HIS A 183 -0.03 8.46 3.51
CA HIS A 183 1.25 9.08 3.83
C HIS A 183 1.78 8.61 5.19
N SER A 184 3.08 8.33 5.26
CA SER A 184 3.70 7.85 6.50
C SER A 184 4.14 9.00 7.39
N LEU A 185 3.67 9.05 8.64
CA LEU A 185 4.06 10.06 9.64
C LEU A 185 5.39 9.78 10.34
N ARG A 186 6.25 8.94 9.74
CA ARG A 186 7.55 8.57 10.32
C ARG A 186 8.40 9.78 10.71
N ASP A 187 8.38 10.82 9.89
CA ASP A 187 9.18 12.04 10.04
C ASP A 187 8.33 13.25 10.45
N ALA A 188 7.12 13.02 10.97
CA ALA A 188 6.21 14.06 11.40
C ALA A 188 6.63 14.71 12.74
N PRO A 189 6.13 15.91 13.05
CA PRO A 189 6.34 16.55 14.35
C PRO A 189 5.95 15.64 15.52
N LYS A 190 6.72 15.70 16.60
CA LYS A 190 6.45 14.94 17.84
C LYS A 190 5.55 15.71 18.79
N ASP A 191 5.57 17.04 18.71
CA ASP A 191 4.61 17.87 19.43
C ASP A 191 3.21 17.64 18.87
N ARG A 192 2.21 17.60 19.76
CA ARG A 192 0.86 17.20 19.38
C ARG A 192 0.11 18.30 18.63
N ALA A 193 0.28 19.56 19.02
CA ALA A 193 -0.36 20.68 18.33
C ALA A 193 0.23 20.81 16.92
N GLU A 194 1.56 20.75 16.81
CA GLU A 194 2.23 20.75 15.50
C GLU A 194 1.83 19.54 14.64
N LEU A 195 1.61 18.37 15.24
CA LEU A 195 1.13 17.18 14.53
C LEU A 195 -0.29 17.35 13.99
N VAL A 196 -1.20 17.95 14.78
CA VAL A 196 -2.58 18.25 14.32
C VAL A 196 -2.54 19.21 13.13
N ASP A 197 -1.77 20.30 13.23
CA ASP A 197 -1.61 21.26 12.13
C ASP A 197 -1.02 20.59 10.88
N HIS A 198 -0.03 19.71 11.07
CA HIS A 198 0.57 18.93 9.99
C HIS A 198 -0.44 18.00 9.31
N LEU A 199 -1.29 17.32 10.08
CA LEU A 199 -2.35 16.45 9.56
C LEU A 199 -3.41 17.23 8.77
N LEU A 200 -3.79 18.42 9.24
CA LEU A 200 -4.69 19.31 8.49
C LEU A 200 -4.06 19.78 7.18
N ALA A 201 -2.75 20.08 7.17
CA ALA A 201 -2.03 20.42 5.95
C ALA A 201 -1.95 19.25 4.95
N LEU A 202 -1.74 18.02 5.43
CA LEU A 202 -1.77 16.80 4.60
C LEU A 202 -3.18 16.56 4.03
N ARG A 203 -4.23 16.68 4.85
CA ARG A 203 -5.63 16.56 4.42
C ARG A 203 -5.96 17.58 3.33
N ALA A 204 -5.56 18.84 3.52
CA ALA A 204 -5.74 19.90 2.54
C ALA A 204 -4.93 19.67 1.24
N ALA A 205 -3.84 18.91 1.29
CA ALA A 205 -3.10 18.50 0.11
C ALA A 205 -3.76 17.32 -0.65
N GLY A 206 -4.76 16.65 -0.07
CA GLY A 206 -5.44 15.50 -0.67
C GLY A 206 -5.03 14.13 -0.10
N VAL A 207 -4.31 14.10 1.02
CA VAL A 207 -4.03 12.85 1.74
C VAL A 207 -5.31 12.32 2.39
N THR A 208 -5.65 11.06 2.14
CA THR A 208 -6.87 10.41 2.68
C THR A 208 -6.58 9.52 3.87
N TRP A 209 -5.35 8.99 3.98
CA TRP A 209 -4.91 8.10 5.05
C TRP A 209 -3.52 8.48 5.56
N VAL A 210 -3.26 8.20 6.83
CA VAL A 210 -1.92 8.32 7.40
C VAL A 210 -1.55 7.06 8.16
N THR A 211 -0.27 6.66 8.10
CA THR A 211 0.24 5.57 8.95
C THR A 211 1.02 6.14 10.13
N VAL A 212 0.68 5.68 11.32
CA VAL A 212 1.34 6.03 12.59
C VAL A 212 2.00 4.80 13.19
N ASN A 213 3.12 5.00 13.88
CA ASN A 213 3.74 3.93 14.64
C ASN A 213 3.15 3.89 16.06
N GLY A 214 2.32 2.88 16.33
CA GLY A 214 1.73 2.63 17.64
C GLY A 214 2.56 1.74 18.57
N ALA A 215 3.80 1.40 18.22
CA ALA A 215 4.61 0.47 19.01
C ALA A 215 4.92 1.03 20.41
N GLY A 216 4.91 0.14 21.40
CA GLY A 216 5.42 0.34 22.76
C GLY A 216 6.42 -0.77 23.10
N ARG A 217 7.12 -0.66 24.23
CA ARG A 217 8.02 -1.72 24.71
C ARG A 217 7.23 -2.91 25.26
N THR A 218 6.01 -2.66 25.72
CA THR A 218 5.03 -3.68 26.14
C THR A 218 3.71 -3.50 25.41
N PRO A 219 2.83 -4.52 25.38
CA PRO A 219 1.49 -4.40 24.85
C PRO A 219 0.66 -3.29 25.53
N GLU A 220 0.80 -3.11 26.84
CA GLU A 220 0.08 -2.10 27.61
C GLU A 220 0.52 -0.68 27.20
N GLU A 221 1.84 -0.46 27.08
CA GLU A 221 2.37 0.82 26.61
C GLU A 221 1.90 1.13 25.18
N ALA A 222 1.85 0.12 24.30
CA ALA A 222 1.32 0.28 22.95
C ALA A 222 -0.18 0.67 22.98
N ALA A 223 -0.97 -0.01 23.81
CA ALA A 223 -2.40 0.27 23.94
C ALA A 223 -2.67 1.68 24.50
N ASP A 224 -1.91 2.10 25.51
CA ASP A 224 -2.03 3.44 26.10
C ASP A 224 -1.66 4.52 25.07
N ARG A 225 -0.59 4.32 24.29
CA ARG A 225 -0.20 5.21 23.20
C ARG A 225 -1.29 5.32 22.12
N ILE A 226 -1.88 4.20 21.71
CA ILE A 226 -2.97 4.19 20.72
C ILE A 226 -4.20 4.94 21.27
N ARG A 227 -4.58 4.72 22.53
CA ARG A 227 -5.70 5.43 23.18
C ARG A 227 -5.43 6.95 23.25
N ALA A 228 -4.24 7.34 23.69
CA ALA A 228 -3.82 8.74 23.75
C ALA A 228 -3.81 9.39 22.35
N PHE A 229 -3.34 8.68 21.33
CA PHE A 229 -3.38 9.17 19.94
C PHE A 229 -4.81 9.38 19.45
N GLY A 230 -5.73 8.46 19.78
CA GLY A 230 -7.14 8.61 19.45
C GLY A 230 -7.77 9.86 20.07
N ALA A 231 -7.55 10.08 21.37
CA ALA A 231 -8.13 11.19 22.10
C ALA A 231 -7.51 12.55 21.75
N GLU A 232 -6.18 12.60 21.61
CA GLU A 232 -5.44 13.86 21.53
C GLU A 232 -5.08 14.27 20.09
N VAL A 233 -5.21 13.37 19.11
CA VAL A 233 -4.87 13.65 17.70
C VAL A 233 -6.04 13.38 16.77
N ILE A 234 -6.63 12.18 16.80
CA ILE A 234 -7.72 11.84 15.86
C ILE A 234 -8.96 12.69 16.14
N ALA A 235 -9.40 12.78 17.39
CA ALA A 235 -10.61 13.52 17.75
C ALA A 235 -10.54 15.02 17.36
N PRO A 236 -9.44 15.77 17.67
CA PRO A 236 -9.29 17.15 17.20
C PRO A 236 -9.29 17.30 15.67
N VAL A 237 -8.59 16.42 14.94
CA VAL A 237 -8.53 16.48 13.46
C VAL A 237 -9.89 16.24 12.81
N HIS A 238 -10.74 15.42 13.42
CA HIS A 238 -12.10 15.17 12.93
C HIS A 238 -13.10 16.28 13.32
N ALA A 239 -12.81 17.05 14.37
CA ALA A 239 -13.65 18.17 14.81
C ALA A 239 -13.42 19.45 13.98
N ALA A 240 -12.29 19.53 13.26
CA ALA A 240 -11.90 20.62 12.37
C ALA A 240 -12.34 20.37 10.91
#